data_AF-A0A924CAZ0-F1
#
_entry.id   AF-A0A924CAZ0-F1
#
_cell.length_a   1.000
_cell.length_b   1.000
_cell.length_c   1.000
_cell.angle_alpha   90.00
_cell.angle_beta   90.00
_cell.angle_gamma   90.00
#
_symmetry.space_group_name_H-M   'P 1'
#
loop_
_entity.id
_entity.type
_entity.pdbx_description
1 polymer ?
#
loop_
_entity_poly.entity_id
_entity_poly.type
_entity_poly.pdbx_seq_one_letter_code
_entity_poly.pdbx_strand_id
1 'polypeptide(L)'
;MTLKEKIDFIGGYNDFNIRPFKKYEIPEIHMADGPVGVRNNGASTAFPASITLAASWDNALAKKVGPAIGMEAKSKNIHIVFGPGMNIYWAAFNGRNFEYLGEDPFLAGEIASSYITGMQSECVVATAKHYAANFMEYNKHKVSSDIDERTLREIYLPAFKACVDKGKTGAVMTAYNLVNGEHCSQKLF
;
A
#
# COMPACT_ATOMS: atom_id res chain seq x y z
N MET A 1 -5.45 -25.97 11.56
CA MET A 1 -5.59 -24.93 12.60
C MET A 1 -6.87 -25.13 13.38
N THR A 2 -6.81 -25.06 14.72
CA THR A 2 -7.97 -24.94 15.61
C THR A 2 -8.63 -23.58 15.44
N LEU A 3 -9.84 -23.39 15.98
CA LEU A 3 -10.52 -22.09 15.91
C LEU A 3 -9.70 -20.97 16.58
N LYS A 4 -9.12 -21.25 17.76
CA LYS A 4 -8.26 -20.30 18.46
C LYS A 4 -7.05 -19.91 17.61
N GLU A 5 -6.36 -20.89 17.02
CA GLU A 5 -5.21 -20.62 16.14
C GLU A 5 -5.60 -19.79 14.91
N LYS A 6 -6.80 -20.00 14.35
CA LYS A 6 -7.32 -19.18 13.24
C LYS A 6 -7.60 -17.74 13.67
N ILE A 7 -8.20 -17.53 14.84
CA ILE A 7 -8.46 -16.19 15.39
C ILE A 7 -7.15 -15.48 15.70
N ASP A 8 -6.18 -16.18 16.29
CA ASP A 8 -4.86 -15.63 16.61
C ASP A 8 -4.05 -15.25 15.35
N PHE A 9 -4.35 -15.85 14.19
CA PHE A 9 -3.65 -15.61 12.93
C PHE A 9 -4.10 -14.32 12.20
N ILE A 10 -5.35 -13.89 12.41
CA ILE A 10 -5.89 -12.67 11.77
C ILE A 10 -5.58 -11.38 12.55
N GLY A 11 -4.94 -11.49 13.73
CA GLY A 11 -4.47 -10.36 14.52
C GLY A 11 -2.99 -10.07 14.29
N GLY A 12 -2.58 -8.81 14.51
CA GLY A 12 -1.17 -8.43 14.51
C GLY A 12 -0.38 -9.17 15.60
N TYR A 13 0.89 -9.44 15.31
CA TYR A 13 1.84 -10.07 16.22
C TYR A 13 3.15 -9.30 16.22
N ASN A 14 3.75 -9.06 17.39
CA ASN A 14 4.99 -8.31 17.55
C ASN A 14 5.02 -7.03 16.69
N ASP A 15 4.23 -6.03 17.11
CA ASP A 15 3.87 -4.86 16.30
C ASP A 15 2.84 -5.24 15.21
N PHE A 16 3.29 -5.46 13.97
CA PHE A 16 2.40 -5.70 12.82
C PHE A 16 2.81 -6.90 11.95
N ASN A 17 3.60 -7.84 12.49
CA ASN A 17 3.94 -9.08 11.77
C ASN A 17 2.79 -10.11 11.80
N ILE A 18 2.89 -11.14 10.96
CA ILE A 18 2.00 -12.31 11.01
C ILE A 18 2.62 -13.38 11.88
N ARG A 19 1.81 -13.89 12.81
CA ARG A 19 2.20 -14.90 13.79
C ARG A 19 2.67 -16.21 13.14
N PRO A 20 3.78 -16.82 13.62
CA PRO A 20 4.20 -18.15 13.21
C PRO A 20 3.33 -19.26 13.81
N PHE A 21 3.19 -20.37 13.09
CA PHE A 21 2.64 -21.62 13.61
C PHE A 21 3.51 -22.81 13.19
N LYS A 22 4.46 -23.18 14.07
CA LYS A 22 5.43 -24.28 13.84
C LYS A 22 4.75 -25.62 13.48
N LYS A 23 3.60 -25.93 14.09
CA LYS A 23 2.82 -27.15 13.82
C LYS A 23 2.40 -27.27 12.34
N TYR A 24 2.20 -26.16 11.65
CA TYR A 24 1.79 -26.10 10.26
C TYR A 24 2.91 -25.60 9.34
N GLU A 25 4.14 -25.52 9.85
CA GLU A 25 5.30 -25.00 9.11
C GLU A 25 5.10 -23.57 8.58
N ILE A 26 4.27 -22.77 9.26
CA ILE A 26 4.05 -21.36 8.93
C ILE A 26 5.10 -20.53 9.69
N PRO A 27 6.04 -19.87 8.99
CA PRO A 27 7.03 -19.00 9.62
C PRO A 27 6.39 -17.68 10.08
N GLU A 28 7.15 -16.88 10.83
CA GLU A 28 6.76 -15.49 11.10
C GLU A 28 6.94 -14.68 9.82
N ILE A 29 5.93 -13.91 9.45
CA ILE A 29 5.98 -13.06 8.26
C ILE A 29 6.20 -11.62 8.72
N HIS A 30 7.44 -11.17 8.58
CA HIS A 30 7.81 -9.79 8.89
C HIS A 30 7.30 -8.82 7.84
N MET A 31 6.76 -7.70 8.31
CA MET A 31 6.38 -6.59 7.45
C MET A 31 7.23 -5.36 7.75
N ALA A 32 7.21 -4.37 6.87
CA ALA A 32 7.83 -3.07 7.13
C ALA A 32 7.09 -1.94 6.46
N ASP A 33 7.20 -0.77 7.09
CA ASP A 33 6.79 0.48 6.46
C ASP A 33 7.58 0.79 5.19
N GLY A 34 6.87 1.50 4.33
CA GLY A 34 7.31 2.30 3.20
C GLY A 34 6.35 3.50 3.04
N PRO A 35 6.29 4.22 1.91
CA PRO A 35 6.62 3.72 0.56
C PRO A 35 7.96 4.20 -0.02
N VAL A 36 8.67 5.11 0.65
CA VAL A 36 9.90 5.75 0.17
C VAL A 36 11.19 5.03 0.62
N GLY A 37 11.14 3.70 0.68
CA GLY A 37 12.20 2.85 1.20
C GLY A 37 11.74 1.99 2.38
N VAL A 38 12.55 1.01 2.79
CA VAL A 38 12.21 0.07 3.87
C VAL A 38 12.57 0.68 5.22
N ARG A 39 11.61 0.93 6.13
CA ARG A 39 11.94 1.61 7.41
C ARG A 39 12.70 0.74 8.41
N ASN A 40 12.43 -0.57 8.43
CA ASN A 40 12.81 -1.44 9.54
C ASN A 40 14.23 -2.05 9.37
N ASN A 41 14.77 -2.59 10.47
CA ASN A 41 15.99 -3.43 10.50
C ASN A 41 17.26 -2.76 9.92
N GLY A 42 17.65 -1.62 10.48
CA GLY A 42 18.92 -0.94 10.17
C GLY A 42 18.82 0.13 9.08
N ALA A 43 19.98 0.61 8.61
CA ALA A 43 20.06 1.67 7.60
C ALA A 43 19.41 1.24 6.27
N SER A 44 18.80 2.19 5.57
CA SER A 44 18.07 1.96 4.32
C SER A 44 18.31 3.08 3.33
N THR A 45 18.07 2.78 2.07
CA THR A 45 18.00 3.74 0.99
C THR A 45 16.70 4.54 1.13
N ALA A 46 16.83 5.84 1.38
CA ALA A 46 15.71 6.77 1.31
C ALA A 46 15.48 7.14 -0.16
N PHE A 47 14.38 6.67 -0.74
CA PHE A 47 13.99 7.04 -2.08
C PHE A 47 13.33 8.43 -2.08
N PRO A 48 13.35 9.14 -3.22
CA PRO A 48 12.56 10.35 -3.38
C PRO A 48 11.08 10.13 -3.05
N ALA A 49 10.40 11.20 -2.63
CA ALA A 49 8.96 11.23 -2.44
C ALA A 49 8.24 10.65 -3.67
N SER A 50 7.22 9.81 -3.48
CA SER A 50 6.61 9.05 -4.58
C SER A 50 6.08 9.94 -5.71
N ILE A 51 5.68 11.17 -5.40
CA ILE A 51 5.27 12.16 -6.40
C ILE A 51 6.36 12.49 -7.41
N THR A 52 7.63 12.45 -7.05
CA THR A 52 8.72 12.71 -7.99
C THR A 52 8.89 11.55 -8.98
N LEU A 53 8.56 10.33 -8.56
CA LEU A 53 8.51 9.19 -9.47
C LEU A 53 7.36 9.35 -10.46
N ALA A 54 6.18 9.77 -10.00
CA ALA A 54 5.07 10.08 -10.91
C ALA A 54 5.39 11.24 -11.87
N ALA A 55 6.05 12.29 -11.38
CA ALA A 55 6.47 13.44 -12.20
C ALA A 55 7.49 13.10 -13.29
N SER A 56 8.12 11.91 -13.24
CA SER A 56 8.98 11.42 -14.32
C SER A 56 8.21 10.91 -15.53
N TRP A 57 6.93 10.53 -15.37
CA TRP A 57 6.11 9.87 -16.38
C TRP A 57 6.78 8.61 -16.99
N ASP A 58 7.70 7.98 -16.25
CA ASP A 58 8.53 6.88 -16.72
C ASP A 58 8.20 5.57 -15.99
N ASN A 59 7.38 4.74 -16.63
CA ASN A 59 7.06 3.39 -16.15
C ASN A 59 8.30 2.49 -16.04
N ALA A 60 9.29 2.66 -16.91
CA ALA A 60 10.52 1.88 -16.86
C ALA A 60 11.37 2.28 -15.65
N LEU A 61 11.38 3.56 -15.27
CA LEU A 61 11.98 4.02 -14.02
C LEU A 61 11.25 3.44 -12.81
N ALA A 62 9.92 3.47 -12.78
CA ALA A 62 9.13 2.86 -11.69
C ALA A 62 9.43 1.36 -11.53
N LYS A 63 9.60 0.64 -12.65
CA LYS A 63 10.00 -0.78 -12.67
C LYS A 63 11.45 -1.03 -12.20
N LYS A 64 12.30 0.01 -12.09
CA LYS A 64 13.64 -0.08 -11.48
C LYS A 64 13.64 0.27 -10.00
N VAL A 65 12.76 1.17 -9.57
CA VAL A 65 12.60 1.54 -8.14
C VAL A 65 12.02 0.37 -7.34
N GLY A 66 10.99 -0.30 -7.87
CA GLY A 66 10.36 -1.46 -7.21
C GLY A 66 11.34 -2.54 -6.78
N PRO A 67 12.16 -3.12 -7.69
CA PRO A 67 13.12 -4.16 -7.35
C PRO A 67 14.21 -3.67 -6.38
N ALA A 68 14.63 -2.40 -6.45
CA ALA A 68 15.61 -1.86 -5.52
C ALA A 68 15.10 -1.90 -4.06
N ILE A 69 13.84 -1.52 -3.84
CA ILE A 69 13.19 -1.62 -2.53
C ILE A 69 12.95 -3.09 -2.15
N GLY A 70 12.56 -3.95 -3.11
CA GLY A 70 12.36 -5.38 -2.90
C GLY A 70 13.64 -6.10 -2.45
N MET A 71 14.79 -5.82 -3.10
CA MET A 71 16.08 -6.37 -2.71
C MET A 71 16.51 -5.92 -1.31
N GLU A 72 16.27 -4.65 -0.96
CA GLU A 72 16.56 -4.13 0.38
C GLU A 72 15.64 -4.75 1.45
N ALA A 73 14.36 -4.95 1.15
CA ALA A 73 13.44 -5.64 2.05
C ALA A 73 13.90 -7.10 2.28
N LYS A 74 14.28 -7.79 1.21
CA LYS A 74 14.75 -9.17 1.25
C LYS A 74 16.04 -9.31 2.07
N SER A 75 17.01 -8.41 1.90
CA SER A 75 18.26 -8.42 2.67
C SER A 75 18.03 -8.20 4.17
N LYS A 76 16.88 -7.61 4.53
CA LYS A 76 16.44 -7.32 5.89
C LYS A 76 15.45 -8.32 6.46
N ASN A 77 15.22 -9.44 5.76
CA ASN A 77 14.25 -10.46 6.14
C ASN A 77 12.82 -9.91 6.29
N ILE A 78 12.45 -8.95 5.44
CA ILE A 78 11.10 -8.40 5.31
C ILE A 78 10.40 -9.07 4.13
N HIS A 79 9.17 -9.54 4.37
CA HIS A 79 8.38 -10.29 3.39
C HIS A 79 7.28 -9.46 2.76
N ILE A 80 6.75 -8.46 3.48
CA ILE A 80 5.68 -7.57 3.04
C ILE A 80 6.11 -6.12 3.26
N VAL A 81 6.02 -5.29 2.23
CA VAL A 81 6.27 -3.84 2.32
C VAL A 81 4.96 -3.08 2.17
N PHE A 82 4.74 -2.12 3.06
CA PHE A 82 3.58 -1.23 3.04
C PHE A 82 3.75 -0.12 1.99
N GLY A 83 3.71 -0.48 0.71
CA GLY A 83 3.75 0.45 -0.40
C GLY A 83 3.40 -0.21 -1.74
N PRO A 84 3.09 0.59 -2.77
CA PRO A 84 3.15 2.06 -2.79
C PRO A 84 1.95 2.72 -2.11
N GLY A 85 2.01 4.03 -1.91
CA GLY A 85 0.85 4.87 -1.59
C GLY A 85 0.24 5.47 -2.86
N MET A 86 -1.08 5.50 -3.01
CA MET A 86 -1.74 6.00 -4.24
C MET A 86 -3.09 6.69 -4.00
N ASN A 87 -3.31 7.27 -2.82
CA ASN A 87 -4.49 8.11 -2.64
C ASN A 87 -4.40 9.35 -3.54
N ILE A 88 -5.51 9.69 -4.19
CA ILE A 88 -5.59 10.81 -5.14
C ILE A 88 -5.51 12.14 -4.40
N TYR A 89 -4.76 13.09 -4.96
CA TYR A 89 -4.72 14.47 -4.48
C TYR A 89 -6.04 15.17 -4.76
N TRP A 90 -6.94 15.14 -3.78
CA TRP A 90 -8.13 15.98 -3.82
C TRP A 90 -7.81 17.45 -3.49
N ALA A 91 -6.86 17.66 -2.58
CA ALA A 91 -6.42 18.98 -2.15
C ALA A 91 -4.90 19.02 -1.98
N ALA A 92 -4.28 20.14 -2.37
CA ALA A 92 -2.83 20.32 -2.32
C ALA A 92 -2.25 20.26 -0.88
N PHE A 93 -3.06 20.58 0.12
CA PHE A 93 -2.66 20.68 1.53
C PHE A 93 -2.80 19.38 2.34
N ASN A 94 -3.15 18.25 1.70
CA ASN A 94 -3.18 16.99 2.42
C ASN A 94 -1.75 16.58 2.86
N GLY A 95 -1.59 16.31 4.15
CA GLY A 95 -0.29 16.10 4.78
C GLY A 95 0.50 14.89 4.28
N ARG A 96 -0.16 13.96 3.58
CA ARG A 96 0.48 12.77 2.99
C ARG A 96 0.60 12.82 1.48
N ASN A 97 0.36 13.95 0.83
CA ASN A 97 0.50 14.04 -0.62
C ASN A 97 1.89 13.56 -1.08
N PHE A 98 2.97 13.94 -0.40
CA PHE A 98 4.33 13.54 -0.78
C PHE A 98 4.54 12.02 -0.98
N GLU A 99 3.78 11.15 -0.30
CA GLU A 99 3.91 9.69 -0.41
C GLU A 99 2.96 9.06 -1.45
N TYR A 100 2.13 9.84 -2.14
CA TYR A 100 1.29 9.37 -3.25
C TYR A 100 1.81 9.83 -4.62
N LEU A 101 1.02 9.58 -5.66
CA LEU A 101 1.44 9.64 -7.06
C LEU A 101 0.74 10.74 -7.87
N GLY A 102 0.01 11.65 -7.22
CA GLY A 102 -0.62 12.81 -7.87
C GLY A 102 -2.15 12.79 -7.84
N GLU A 103 -2.72 13.66 -8.67
CA GLU A 103 -4.16 13.85 -8.83
C GLU A 103 -4.79 12.98 -9.93
N ASP A 104 -3.99 12.53 -10.90
CA ASP A 104 -4.50 11.76 -12.04
C ASP A 104 -4.52 10.24 -11.73
N PRO A 105 -5.69 9.59 -11.78
CA PRO A 105 -5.82 8.18 -11.41
C PRO A 105 -5.17 7.22 -12.42
N PHE A 106 -5.05 7.63 -13.69
CA PHE A 106 -4.40 6.82 -14.71
C PHE A 106 -2.88 6.78 -14.50
N LEU A 107 -2.24 7.95 -14.38
CA LEU A 107 -0.81 8.09 -14.10
C LEU A 107 -0.45 7.40 -12.79
N ALA A 108 -1.22 7.63 -11.72
CA ALA A 108 -1.01 6.97 -10.44
C ALA A 108 -1.07 5.43 -10.58
N GLY A 109 -2.04 4.91 -11.34
CA GLY A 109 -2.17 3.48 -11.60
C GLY A 109 -1.03 2.88 -12.43
N GLU A 110 -0.57 3.56 -13.48
CA GLU A 110 0.53 3.10 -14.33
C GLU A 110 1.86 3.02 -13.56
N ILE A 111 2.17 4.07 -12.80
CA ILE A 111 3.39 4.13 -11.99
C ILE A 111 3.34 3.14 -10.84
N ALA A 112 2.21 3.08 -10.10
CA ALA A 112 2.05 2.15 -8.98
C ALA A 112 2.14 0.69 -9.43
N SER A 113 1.47 0.33 -10.53
CA SER A 113 1.50 -1.04 -11.05
C SER A 113 2.91 -1.45 -11.50
N SER A 114 3.64 -0.55 -12.17
CA SER A 114 5.05 -0.79 -12.55
C SER A 114 5.97 -0.97 -11.34
N TYR A 115 5.80 -0.13 -10.31
CA TYR A 115 6.49 -0.25 -9.02
C TYR A 115 6.21 -1.61 -8.35
N ILE A 116 4.93 -2.01 -8.28
CA ILE A 116 4.49 -3.26 -7.64
C ILE A 116 5.08 -4.46 -8.38
N THR A 117 4.96 -4.50 -9.71
CA THR A 117 5.52 -5.60 -10.52
C THR A 117 7.01 -5.75 -10.29
N GLY A 118 7.75 -4.64 -10.21
CA GLY A 118 9.17 -4.66 -9.92
C GLY A 118 9.51 -5.11 -8.50
N MET A 119 8.80 -4.61 -7.48
CA MET A 119 9.04 -5.06 -6.10
C MET A 119 8.79 -6.56 -5.93
N GLN A 120 7.70 -7.05 -6.52
CA GLN A 120 7.30 -8.45 -6.40
C GLN A 120 8.20 -9.39 -7.20
N SER A 121 8.98 -8.92 -8.18
CA SER A 121 9.99 -9.76 -8.84
C SER A 121 11.11 -10.22 -7.91
N GLU A 122 11.29 -9.53 -6.77
CA GLU A 122 12.26 -9.90 -5.74
C GLU A 122 11.70 -10.85 -4.66
N CYS A 123 10.50 -11.40 -4.88
CA CYS A 123 9.77 -12.25 -3.95
C CYS A 123 9.39 -11.54 -2.63
N VAL A 124 9.09 -10.24 -2.70
CA VAL A 124 8.55 -9.43 -1.59
C VAL A 124 7.16 -8.96 -1.96
N VAL A 125 6.20 -9.10 -1.04
CA VAL A 125 4.80 -8.69 -1.27
C VAL A 125 4.67 -7.19 -1.17
N ALA A 126 4.13 -6.56 -2.22
CA ALA A 126 3.72 -5.17 -2.18
C ALA A 126 2.32 -5.03 -1.60
N THR A 127 2.07 -3.91 -0.91
CA THR A 127 0.78 -3.59 -0.29
C THR A 127 0.27 -2.26 -0.79
N ALA A 128 -0.73 -2.28 -1.67
CA ALA A 128 -1.34 -1.06 -2.17
C ALA A 128 -2.12 -0.34 -1.04
N LYS A 129 -1.82 0.94 -0.77
CA LYS A 129 -2.45 1.72 0.32
C LYS A 129 -2.82 3.18 -0.02
N HIS A 130 -3.88 3.75 0.55
CA HIS A 130 -4.83 3.20 1.52
C HIS A 130 -6.21 3.08 0.86
N TYR A 131 -6.79 1.89 0.92
CA TYR A 131 -8.05 1.56 0.24
C TYR A 131 -9.26 1.93 1.12
N ALA A 132 -10.06 2.94 0.81
CA ALA A 132 -9.92 3.90 -0.28
C ALA A 132 -10.25 5.33 0.17
N ALA A 133 -10.02 6.31 -0.70
CA ALA A 133 -10.41 7.70 -0.51
C ALA A 133 -9.91 8.38 0.79
N ASN A 134 -8.70 8.00 1.25
CA ASN A 134 -7.99 8.73 2.30
C ASN A 134 -7.21 9.92 1.72
N PHE A 135 -7.90 11.05 1.50
CA PHE A 135 -7.29 12.24 0.88
C PHE A 135 -7.15 13.42 1.86
N MET A 136 -7.35 13.21 3.16
CA MET A 136 -7.17 14.23 4.20
C MET A 136 -6.69 13.60 5.51
N GLU A 137 -5.59 14.11 6.06
CA GLU A 137 -5.07 13.64 7.34
C GLU A 137 -5.84 14.16 8.56
N TYR A 138 -6.51 15.31 8.44
CA TYR A 138 -7.32 15.86 9.52
C TYR A 138 -8.40 14.87 9.95
N ASN A 139 -8.33 14.43 11.21
CA ASN A 139 -9.29 13.53 11.84
C ASN A 139 -9.60 12.27 10.98
N LYS A 140 -8.59 11.74 10.29
CA LYS A 140 -8.71 10.61 9.33
C LYS A 140 -9.34 9.32 9.89
N HIS A 141 -9.44 9.18 11.20
CA HIS A 141 -10.10 8.05 11.85
C HIS A 141 -11.61 8.25 12.06
N LYS A 142 -12.16 9.42 11.77
CA LYS A 142 -13.58 9.74 12.04
C LYS A 142 -14.27 10.49 10.90
N VAL A 143 -13.52 11.10 9.99
CA VAL A 143 -14.08 11.79 8.83
C VAL A 143 -14.64 10.76 7.83
N SER A 144 -15.80 11.11 7.26
CA SER A 144 -16.37 10.39 6.12
C SER A 144 -16.04 11.12 4.83
N SER A 145 -15.50 10.36 3.88
CA SER A 145 -15.37 10.78 2.49
C SER A 145 -16.67 10.40 1.78
N ASP A 146 -17.59 11.36 1.69
CA ASP A 146 -18.91 11.17 1.07
C ASP A 146 -18.84 11.47 -0.43
N ILE A 147 -18.91 10.42 -1.25
CA ILE A 147 -18.56 10.41 -2.68
C ILE A 147 -19.62 9.61 -3.44
N ASP A 148 -20.10 10.16 -4.56
CA ASP A 148 -20.99 9.43 -5.46
C ASP A 148 -20.26 8.25 -6.15
N GLU A 149 -21.03 7.26 -6.60
CA GLU A 149 -20.44 6.04 -7.18
C GLU A 149 -19.56 6.34 -8.40
N ARG A 150 -19.97 7.28 -9.25
CA ARG A 150 -19.22 7.60 -10.46
C ARG A 150 -17.86 8.15 -10.10
N THR A 151 -17.80 9.15 -9.22
CA THR A 151 -16.53 9.74 -8.77
C THR A 151 -15.66 8.70 -8.05
N LEU A 152 -16.25 7.82 -7.23
CA LEU A 152 -15.52 6.74 -6.58
C LEU A 152 -14.88 5.79 -7.62
N ARG A 153 -15.65 5.37 -8.63
CA ARG A 153 -15.22 4.42 -9.68
C ARG A 153 -14.24 5.03 -10.69
N GLU A 154 -14.40 6.31 -11.03
CA GLU A 154 -13.61 7.00 -12.05
C GLU A 154 -12.38 7.71 -11.49
N ILE A 155 -12.34 8.07 -10.19
CA ILE A 155 -11.23 8.83 -9.59
C ILE A 155 -10.48 8.03 -8.53
N TYR A 156 -11.16 7.49 -7.51
CA TYR A 156 -10.43 6.97 -6.33
C TYR A 156 -10.07 5.48 -6.42
N LEU A 157 -10.80 4.71 -7.22
CA LEU A 157 -10.57 3.26 -7.41
C LEU A 157 -9.71 2.86 -8.62
N PRO A 158 -9.55 3.62 -9.71
CA PRO A 158 -8.80 3.16 -10.88
C PRO A 158 -7.33 2.82 -10.60
N ALA A 159 -6.65 3.59 -9.74
CA ALA A 159 -5.27 3.29 -9.38
C ALA A 159 -5.15 1.92 -8.66
N PHE A 160 -6.07 1.62 -7.73
CA PHE A 160 -6.14 0.31 -7.09
C PHE A 160 -6.49 -0.80 -8.10
N LYS A 161 -7.42 -0.54 -9.02
CA LYS A 161 -7.76 -1.47 -10.11
C LYS A 161 -6.52 -1.79 -10.96
N ALA A 162 -5.70 -0.80 -11.31
CA ALA A 162 -4.45 -1.01 -12.03
C ALA A 162 -3.43 -1.84 -11.21
N CYS A 163 -3.29 -1.55 -9.92
CA CYS A 163 -2.44 -2.33 -9.01
C CYS A 163 -2.85 -3.81 -8.93
N VAL A 164 -4.15 -4.10 -8.93
CA VAL A 164 -4.69 -5.46 -8.92
C VAL A 164 -4.56 -6.12 -10.29
N ASP A 165 -5.03 -5.47 -11.34
CA ASP A 165 -5.14 -6.07 -12.68
C ASP A 165 -3.78 -6.21 -13.37
N LYS A 166 -2.96 -5.15 -13.32
CA LYS A 166 -1.66 -5.07 -14.00
C LYS A 166 -0.52 -5.43 -13.04
N GLY A 167 -0.50 -4.80 -11.87
CA GLY A 167 0.55 -4.98 -10.88
C GLY A 167 0.54 -6.36 -10.20
N LYS A 168 -0.62 -7.00 -10.13
CA LYS A 168 -0.86 -8.24 -9.36
C LYS A 168 -0.46 -8.08 -7.88
N THR A 169 -0.83 -6.94 -7.27
CA THR A 169 -0.49 -6.64 -5.87
C THR A 169 -0.89 -7.80 -4.95
N GLY A 170 0.02 -8.23 -4.09
CA GLY A 170 -0.22 -9.36 -3.18
C GLY A 170 -1.01 -8.99 -1.93
N ALA A 171 -1.03 -7.71 -1.56
CA ALA A 171 -1.83 -7.20 -0.45
C ALA A 171 -2.42 -5.81 -0.75
N VAL A 172 -3.47 -5.48 0.01
CA VAL A 172 -4.12 -4.16 0.06
C VAL A 172 -4.29 -3.76 1.52
N MET A 173 -3.96 -2.52 1.85
CA MET A 173 -4.16 -1.96 3.18
C MET A 173 -5.35 -1.00 3.15
N THR A 174 -6.34 -1.25 4.01
CA THR A 174 -7.51 -0.38 4.12
C THR A 174 -7.15 0.98 4.70
N ALA A 175 -7.88 2.01 4.30
CA ALA A 175 -7.80 3.33 4.90
C ALA A 175 -8.46 3.39 6.28
N TYR A 176 -8.13 4.44 7.02
CA TYR A 176 -8.73 4.70 8.33
C TYR A 176 -10.12 5.33 8.24
N ASN A 177 -10.35 6.16 7.24
CA ASN A 177 -11.56 6.97 7.11
C ASN A 177 -12.80 6.14 6.82
N LEU A 178 -13.95 6.79 6.95
CA LEU A 178 -15.22 6.28 6.45
C LEU A 178 -15.38 6.67 4.97
N VAL A 179 -16.12 5.87 4.23
CA VAL A 179 -16.60 6.20 2.88
C VAL A 179 -18.11 6.02 2.88
N ASN A 180 -18.85 7.10 2.66
CA ASN A 180 -20.31 7.12 2.74
C ASN A 180 -20.84 6.55 4.08
N GLY A 181 -20.25 6.97 5.20
CA GLY A 181 -20.71 6.62 6.55
C GLY A 181 -20.22 5.29 7.12
N GLU A 182 -19.41 4.51 6.39
CA GLU A 182 -18.87 3.23 6.86
C GLU A 182 -17.34 3.19 6.80
N HIS A 183 -16.68 2.68 7.86
CA HIS A 183 -15.23 2.50 7.88
C HIS A 183 -14.74 1.59 6.76
N CYS A 184 -13.67 1.98 6.07
CA CYS A 184 -13.08 1.17 5.00
C CYS A 184 -12.68 -0.25 5.45
N SER A 185 -12.33 -0.44 6.72
CA SER A 185 -11.98 -1.75 7.27
C SER A 185 -13.15 -2.71 7.52
N GLN A 186 -14.40 -2.23 7.41
CA GLN A 186 -15.61 -3.05 7.62
C GLN A 186 -16.67 -2.89 6.52
N LYS A 187 -16.42 -2.02 5.53
CA LYS A 187 -17.35 -1.75 4.44
C LYS A 187 -17.51 -2.99 3.57
N LEU A 188 -18.75 -3.45 3.42
CA LEU A 188 -19.04 -4.70 2.73
C LEU A 188 -19.13 -4.55 1.20
N PHE A 189 -19.42 -3.35 0.68
CA PHE A 189 -19.49 -3.04 -0.76
C PHE A 189 -19.22 -1.56 -1.03
#